data_AF-A0A3N5JUY3-F1
#
_entry.id   AF-A0A3N5JUY3-F1
#
_cell.length_a   1.000
_cell.length_b   1.000
_cell.length_c   1.000
_cell.angle_alpha   90.00
_cell.angle_beta   90.00
_cell.angle_gamma   90.00
#
_symmetry.space_group_name_H-M   'P 1'
#
loop_
_entity.id
_entity.type
_entity.pdbx_description
1 polymer ?
#
loop_
_entity_poly.entity_id
_entity_poly.type
_entity_poly.pdbx_seq_one_letter_code
_entity_poly.pdbx_strand_id
1 'polypeptide(L)' 'MANLEILQYPDPRLHLPAARVEKIDASTRALVADMAETMYAAEGVGLAATQVNVHQQVILIDTSP' A
#
# COMPACT_ATOMS: atom_id res chain seq x y z
N MET A 1 -2.73 -12.85 1.56
CA MET A 1 -2.45 -13.39 0.21
C MET A 1 -3.42 -12.76 -0.74
N ALA A 2 -3.10 -11.54 -1.14
CA ALA A 2 -3.81 -10.80 -2.17
C ALA A 2 -2.75 -10.00 -2.93
N ASN A 3 -2.67 -10.23 -4.25
CA ASN A 3 -1.91 -9.36 -5.13
C ASN A 3 -2.82 -8.18 -5.47
N LEU A 4 -2.54 -7.03 -4.87
CA LEU A 4 -3.36 -5.83 -5.00
C LEU A 4 -3.02 -5.13 -6.32
N GLU A 5 -4.04 -4.62 -7.02
CA GLU A 5 -3.82 -3.84 -8.23
C GLU A 5 -3.11 -2.51 -7.88
N ILE A 6 -1.93 -2.29 -8.46
CA ILE A 6 -1.22 -1.02 -8.36
C ILE A 6 -1.80 -0.05 -9.38
N LEU A 7 -2.47 0.99 -8.89
CA LEU A 7 -2.97 2.10 -9.68
C LEU A 7 -1.83 2.80 -10.42
N GLN A 8 -2.07 3.13 -11.69
CA GLN A 8 -1.12 3.80 -12.57
C GLN A 8 -1.56 5.24 -12.83
N TYR A 9 -0.60 6.16 -12.94
CA TYR A 9 -0.89 7.52 -13.39
C TYR A 9 -1.53 7.49 -14.80
N PRO A 10 -2.57 8.31 -15.09
CA PRO A 10 -3.11 9.43 -14.32
C PRO A 10 -4.37 9.12 -13.49
N ASP A 11 -4.47 7.95 -12.86
CA ASP A 11 -5.66 7.59 -12.08
C ASP A 11 -5.95 8.64 -10.97
N PRO A 12 -7.14 9.29 -10.96
CA PRO A 12 -7.46 10.36 -10.03
C PRO A 12 -7.46 9.91 -8.57
N ARG A 13 -7.62 8.61 -8.31
CA ARG A 13 -7.58 8.04 -6.96
C ARG A 13 -6.21 8.19 -6.31
N LEU A 14 -5.14 8.31 -7.11
CA LEU A 14 -3.79 8.60 -6.60
C LEU A 14 -3.66 9.98 -5.94
N HIS A 15 -4.62 10.89 -6.16
CA HIS A 15 -4.65 12.23 -5.57
C HIS A 15 -5.52 12.33 -4.31
N LEU A 16 -6.20 11.25 -3.90
CA LEU A 16 -7.06 11.26 -2.73
C LEU A 16 -6.22 11.32 -1.44
N PRO A 17 -6.56 12.22 -0.49
CA PRO A 17 -5.85 12.32 0.78
C PRO A 17 -6.09 11.07 1.63
N ALA A 18 -5.00 10.50 2.15
CA ALA A 18 -5.07 9.33 3.02
C ALA A 18 -5.47 9.71 4.46
N ALA A 19 -6.40 8.96 5.03
CA ALA A 19 -6.86 9.12 6.40
C ALA A 19 -5.85 8.56 7.41
N ARG A 20 -5.79 9.16 8.61
CA ARG A 20 -4.96 8.69 9.71
C ARG A 20 -5.44 7.31 10.18
N VAL A 21 -4.50 6.41 10.46
CA VAL A 21 -4.78 5.13 11.13
C VAL A 21 -4.84 5.38 12.63
N GLU A 22 -6.03 5.31 13.23
CA GLU A 22 -6.22 5.56 14.66
C GLU A 22 -5.79 4.38 15.55
N LYS A 23 -5.87 3.16 15.02
CA LYS A 23 -5.50 1.93 15.74
C LYS A 23 -4.92 0.90 14.79
N ILE A 24 -3.81 0.29 15.19
CA ILE A 24 -3.19 -0.81 14.44
C ILE A 24 -3.81 -2.13 14.92
N ASP A 25 -4.74 -2.66 14.12
CA ASP A 25 -5.43 -3.91 14.41
C ASP A 25 -5.12 -5.00 13.38
N ALA A 26 -5.91 -6.08 13.40
CA ALA A 26 -5.72 -7.20 12.48
C ALA A 26 -5.91 -6.79 11.02
N SER A 27 -6.78 -5.82 10.73
CA SER A 27 -7.01 -5.32 9.36
C SER A 27 -5.82 -4.52 8.85
N THR A 28 -5.23 -3.67 9.69
CA THR A 28 -3.99 -2.93 9.33
C THR A 28 -2.84 -3.89 9.06
N ARG A 29 -2.70 -4.93 9.89
CA ARG A 29 -1.66 -5.96 9.70
C ARG A 29 -1.87 -6.79 8.43
N ALA A 30 -3.11 -7.13 8.11
CA ALA A 30 -3.44 -7.83 6.87
C ALA A 30 -3.13 -6.96 5.64
N LEU A 31 -3.52 -5.68 5.66
CA LEU A 31 -3.18 -4.72 4.62
C LEU A 31 -1.68 -4.62 4.40
N VAL A 32 -0.89 -4.49 5.48
CA VAL A 32 0.57 -4.44 5.40
C VAL A 32 1.15 -5.71 4.77
N ALA A 33 0.62 -6.89 5.13
CA ALA A 33 1.09 -8.15 4.55
C ALA A 33 0.79 -8.24 3.05
N ASP A 34 -0.42 -7.88 2.62
CA ASP A 34 -0.82 -7.90 1.21
C ASP A 34 -0.06 -6.83 0.39
N MET A 35 0.19 -5.65 0.98
CA MET A 35 1.01 -4.61 0.36
C MET A 35 2.47 -5.04 0.20
N ALA A 36 3.05 -5.73 1.19
CA ALA A 36 4.42 -6.25 1.09
C ALA A 36 4.54 -7.28 -0.04
N GLU A 37 3.61 -8.24 -0.09
CA GLU A 37 3.54 -9.25 -1.17
C GLU A 37 3.44 -8.58 -2.55
N THR A 38 2.55 -7.59 -2.67
CA THR A 38 2.37 -6.80 -3.90
C THR A 38 3.64 -6.04 -4.29
N MET A 39 4.31 -5.39 -3.33
CA MET A 39 5.54 -4.63 -3.55
C MET A 39 6.68 -5.53 -4.07
N TYR A 40 6.90 -6.68 -3.43
CA TYR A 40 7.94 -7.62 -3.85
C TYR A 40 7.62 -8.25 -5.20
N ALA A 41 6.36 -8.59 -5.48
CA ALA A 41 5.94 -9.11 -6.77
C ALA A 41 6.12 -8.09 -7.92
N ALA A 42 6.04 -6.80 -7.60
CA ALA A 42 6.29 -5.70 -8.55
C ALA A 42 7.76 -5.27 -8.61
N GLU A 43 8.67 -5.98 -7.93
CA GLU A 43 10.11 -5.64 -7.83
C GLU A 43 10.34 -4.19 -7.35
N GLY A 44 9.43 -3.70 -6.48
CA GLY A 44 9.45 -2.33 -5.95
C GLY A 44 10.20 -2.22 -4.63
N VAL A 45 10.71 -1.02 -4.35
CA VAL A 45 11.40 -0.67 -3.07
C VAL A 45 10.49 0.02 -2.05
N GLY A 46 9.26 0.34 -2.44
CA GLY A 46 8.28 0.96 -1.57
C GLY A 46 6.89 0.99 -2.18
N LEU A 47 5.87 1.01 -1.31
CA LEU A 47 4.46 1.04 -1.71
C LEU A 47 3.65 1.80 -0.65
N ALA A 48 2.87 2.80 -1.08
CA ALA A 48 1.89 3.48 -0.25
C ALA A 48 0.50 2.88 -0.45
N ALA A 49 -0.33 2.82 0.60
CA ALA A 49 -1.65 2.20 0.53
C ALA A 49 -2.57 2.85 -0.53
N THR A 50 -2.41 4.16 -0.78
CA THR A 50 -3.11 4.87 -1.86
C THR A 50 -2.89 4.26 -3.24
N GLN A 51 -1.70 3.70 -3.51
CA GLN A 51 -1.38 3.06 -4.79
C GLN A 51 -2.16 1.77 -5.00
N VAL A 52 -2.69 1.16 -3.95
CA VAL A 52 -3.54 -0.04 -4.01
C VAL A 52 -5.00 0.28 -3.67
N ASN A 53 -5.41 1.54 -3.91
CA ASN A 53 -6.77 2.04 -3.69
C ASN A 53 -7.24 1.94 -2.22
N VAL A 54 -6.31 2.01 -1.26
CA VAL A 54 -6.60 2.09 0.17
C VAL A 54 -6.11 3.41 0.73
N HIS A 55 -7.02 4.36 0.98
CA HIS A 55 -6.69 5.72 1.41
C HIS A 55 -6.45 5.82 2.92
N GLN A 56 -5.47 5.07 3.42
CA GLN A 56 -4.98 5.14 4.80
C GLN A 56 -3.49 5.50 4.83
N GLN A 57 -3.04 6.20 5.86
CA GLN A 57 -1.65 6.62 6.05
C GLN A 57 -0.76 5.44 6.43
N VAL A 58 -0.51 4.55 5.47
CA VAL A 58 0.33 3.36 5.59
C VAL A 58 1.29 3.32 4.40
N ILE A 59 2.57 3.12 4.69
CA ILE A 59 3.66 3.04 3.72
C ILE A 59 4.56 1.86 4.11
N LEU A 60 5.06 1.15 3.09
CA LEU A 60 6.13 0.18 3.21
C LEU A 60 7.33 0.66 2.42
N ILE A 61 8.52 0.42 2.96
CA ILE A 61 9.81 0.70 2.32
C ILE A 61 10.74 -0.46 2.66
N ASP A 62 11.34 -1.05 1.64
CA ASP A 62 12.43 -1.99 1.76
C ASP A 62 13.49 -1.63 0.71
N THR A 63 14.66 -1.19 1.19
CA THR A 63 15.80 -0.80 0.36
C THR A 63 17.00 -1.71 0.63
N SER A 64 16.74 -2.95 1.06
CA SER A 64 17.81 -3.94 1.21
C SER A 64 18.51 -4.22 -0.13
N PRO A 65 19.83 -4.48 -0.10
CA PRO A 65 20.64 -4.72 -1.30
C PRO A 65 20.40 -6.10 -1.94
#